data_AF-A0A2M7TZ09-F1
#
_entry.id   AF-A0A2M7TZ09-F1
#
_cell.length_a   1.000
_cell.length_b   1.000
_cell.length_c   1.000
_cell.angle_alpha   90.00
_cell.angle_beta   90.00
_cell.angle_gamma   90.00
#
_symmetry.space_group_name_H-M   'P 1'
#
loop_
_entity.id
_entity.type
_entity.pdbx_description
1 polymer ?
#
loop_
_entity_poly.entity_id
_entity_poly.type
_entity_poly.pdbx_seq_one_letter_code
_entity_poly.pdbx_strand_id
1 'polypeptide(L)'
;MTQVIIVSNRLPISVKKDSGQLVFYPSVGGLATGLSSYTDDKRNTWIGWPGIASDELTNADKQTIVTELAQHNCNPVFLTQRQIDDFYNGYSNTVLWPLFHNLARQNDVKTAHKRWWQAYRGVNQQFAEAVINQSQTGSRIWVHDYQLLLVPELLRTGRLD
;
A
#
# COMPACT_ATOMS: atom_id res chain seq x y z
N MET A 1 -21.54 8.41 -12.63
CA MET A 1 -20.95 7.17 -12.09
C MET A 1 -20.24 7.51 -10.80
N THR A 2 -20.26 6.59 -9.85
CA THR A 2 -19.68 6.73 -8.50
C THR A 2 -18.16 6.58 -8.54
N GLN A 3 -17.42 7.38 -7.78
CA GLN A 3 -15.96 7.25 -7.61
C GLN A 3 -15.60 5.84 -7.11
N VAL A 4 -14.56 5.25 -7.71
CA VAL A 4 -13.92 4.03 -7.20
C VAL A 4 -12.55 4.39 -6.63
N ILE A 5 -12.29 3.95 -5.41
CA ILE A 5 -10.99 4.05 -4.74
C ILE A 5 -10.38 2.65 -4.72
N ILE A 6 -9.35 2.45 -5.53
CA ILE A 6 -8.56 1.20 -5.59
C ILE A 6 -7.48 1.29 -4.52
N VAL A 7 -7.35 0.24 -3.70
CA VAL A 7 -6.39 0.20 -2.61
C VAL A 7 -5.57 -1.07 -2.75
N SER A 8 -4.27 -0.93 -2.97
CA SER A 8 -3.34 -2.07 -3.04
C SER A 8 -2.01 -1.72 -2.43
N ASN A 9 -1.25 -2.74 -2.01
CA ASN A 9 0.04 -2.51 -1.38
C ASN A 9 0.96 -1.63 -2.23
N ARG A 10 1.08 -1.89 -3.53
CA ARG A 10 1.89 -1.06 -4.46
C ARG A 10 0.99 -0.22 -5.35
N LEU A 11 1.43 1.00 -5.66
CA LEU A 11 0.89 1.81 -6.75
C LEU A 11 1.26 1.23 -8.13
N PRO A 12 0.57 1.62 -9.21
CA PRO A 12 0.97 1.28 -10.58
C PRO A 12 2.23 2.05 -11.04
N ILE A 13 2.64 3.08 -10.31
CA ILE A 13 3.86 3.85 -10.52
C ILE A 13 4.74 3.72 -9.27
N SER A 14 5.97 3.27 -9.46
CA SER A 14 7.00 3.20 -8.43
C SER A 14 7.97 4.37 -8.55
N VAL A 15 8.59 4.70 -7.42
CA VAL A 15 9.59 5.77 -7.29
C VAL A 15 10.89 5.14 -6.80
N LYS A 16 12.01 5.63 -7.33
CA LYS A 16 13.34 5.38 -6.79
C LYS A 16 14.12 6.69 -6.74
N LYS A 17 15.17 6.73 -5.94
CA LYS A 17 16.12 7.85 -5.92
C LYS A 17 17.41 7.42 -6.60
N ASP A 18 17.76 8.07 -7.70
CA ASP A 18 18.98 7.80 -8.47
C ASP A 18 19.83 9.05 -8.50
N SER A 19 21.05 8.96 -7.97
CA SER A 19 22.01 10.09 -7.90
C SER A 19 21.40 11.37 -7.30
N GLY A 20 20.52 11.21 -6.30
CA GLY A 20 19.83 12.30 -5.61
C GLY A 20 18.54 12.79 -6.27
N GLN A 21 18.21 12.31 -7.48
CA GLN A 21 17.00 12.69 -8.22
C GLN A 21 15.90 11.63 -8.10
N LEU A 22 14.65 12.07 -8.04
CA LEU A 22 13.50 11.17 -8.05
C LEU A 22 13.23 10.68 -9.47
N VAL A 23 13.08 9.37 -9.62
CA VAL A 23 12.77 8.71 -10.90
C VAL A 23 11.50 7.90 -10.73
N PHE A 24 10.51 8.17 -11.58
CA PHE A 24 9.20 7.51 -11.61
C PHE A 24 9.17 6.49 -12.74
N TYR A 25 8.65 5.29 -12.47
CA TYR A 25 8.60 4.21 -13.45
C TYR A 25 7.43 3.26 -13.19
N PRO A 26 6.91 2.56 -14.21
CA PRO A 26 5.80 1.62 -14.01
C PRO A 26 6.17 0.49 -13.04
N SER A 27 5.26 0.19 -12.11
CA SER A 27 5.39 -0.96 -11.22
C SER A 27 5.20 -2.27 -11.99
N VAL A 28 6.01 -3.27 -11.65
CA VAL A 28 5.88 -4.63 -12.20
C VAL A 28 4.82 -5.41 -11.42
N GLY A 29 3.90 -6.08 -12.13
CA GLY A 29 2.97 -7.03 -11.53
C GLY A 29 1.59 -7.08 -12.20
N GLY A 30 0.95 -8.24 -12.15
CA GLY A 30 -0.34 -8.48 -12.82
C GLY A 30 -1.49 -7.62 -12.30
N LEU A 31 -1.46 -7.19 -11.03
CA LEU A 31 -2.49 -6.30 -10.46
C LEU A 31 -2.48 -4.92 -11.12
N ALA A 32 -1.29 -4.30 -11.23
CA ALA A 32 -1.13 -2.99 -11.85
C ALA A 32 -1.56 -3.02 -13.33
N THR A 33 -1.16 -4.08 -14.05
CA THR A 33 -1.57 -4.28 -15.44
C THR A 33 -3.07 -4.56 -15.58
N GLY A 34 -3.65 -5.37 -14.69
CA GLY A 34 -5.05 -5.78 -14.78
C GLY A 34 -6.06 -4.67 -14.43
N LEU A 35 -5.63 -3.64 -13.71
CA LEU A 35 -6.50 -2.56 -13.25
C LEU A 35 -6.14 -1.19 -13.85
N SER A 36 -5.18 -1.12 -14.77
CA SER A 36 -4.71 0.14 -15.36
C SER A 36 -5.82 0.97 -16.03
N SER A 37 -6.83 0.31 -16.61
CA SER A 37 -7.97 0.97 -17.25
C SER A 37 -8.89 1.72 -16.28
N TYR A 38 -8.87 1.39 -14.98
CA TYR A 38 -9.69 2.10 -13.99
C TYR A 38 -9.16 3.51 -13.71
N THR A 39 -7.86 3.75 -13.87
CA THR A 39 -7.26 5.08 -13.68
C THR A 39 -7.48 6.04 -14.85
N ASP A 40 -8.01 5.55 -16.00
CA ASP A 40 -8.38 6.40 -17.14
C ASP A 40 -9.57 7.31 -16.81
N ASP A 41 -10.48 6.85 -15.93
CA ASP A 41 -11.52 7.71 -15.37
C ASP A 41 -10.92 8.59 -14.26
N LYS A 42 -10.81 9.88 -14.54
CA LYS A 42 -10.26 10.91 -13.63
C LYS A 42 -10.98 11.02 -12.28
N ARG A 43 -12.15 10.40 -12.12
CA ARG A 43 -12.84 10.33 -10.82
C ARG A 43 -12.26 9.26 -9.91
N ASN A 44 -11.65 8.21 -10.47
CA ASN A 44 -11.12 7.11 -9.69
C ASN A 44 -9.76 7.48 -9.10
N THR A 45 -9.43 6.88 -7.97
CA THR A 45 -8.15 7.13 -7.29
C THR A 45 -7.52 5.80 -6.89
N TRP A 46 -6.20 5.73 -6.96
CA TRP A 46 -5.43 4.58 -6.52
C TRP A 46 -4.57 4.94 -5.31
N ILE A 47 -4.77 4.26 -4.19
CA ILE A 47 -3.98 4.41 -2.97
C ILE A 47 -3.01 3.24 -2.83
N GLY A 48 -1.74 3.53 -2.55
CA GLY A 48 -0.70 2.51 -2.43
C GLY A 48 0.67 3.03 -2.01
N TRP A 49 1.59 2.14 -1.66
CA TRP A 49 2.98 2.51 -1.40
C TRP A 49 3.74 2.75 -2.72
N PRO A 50 4.51 3.85 -2.84
CA PRO A 50 5.24 4.21 -4.06
C PRO A 50 6.54 3.41 -4.28
N GLY A 51 6.86 2.42 -3.44
CA GLY A 51 8.04 1.57 -3.68
C GLY A 51 9.37 2.09 -3.11
N ILE A 52 9.37 3.23 -2.43
CA ILE A 52 10.55 3.82 -1.77
C ILE A 52 10.29 4.05 -0.27
N ALA A 53 11.32 3.87 0.55
CA ALA A 53 11.24 4.05 1.99
C ALA A 53 11.20 5.55 2.36
N SER A 54 10.30 5.91 3.27
CA SER A 54 9.98 7.31 3.59
C SER A 54 11.05 8.04 4.39
N ASP A 55 11.96 7.28 5.00
CA ASP A 55 13.16 7.70 5.72
C ASP A 55 14.33 8.02 4.77
N GLU A 56 14.25 7.65 3.49
CA GLU A 56 15.18 8.09 2.43
C GLU A 56 14.76 9.44 1.80
N LEU A 57 13.60 9.96 2.18
CA LEU A 57 12.95 11.09 1.55
C LEU A 57 12.95 12.32 2.46
N THR A 58 13.36 13.46 1.91
CA THR A 58 13.11 14.76 2.52
C THR A 58 11.63 15.14 2.42
N ASN A 59 11.19 16.16 3.16
CA ASN A 59 9.82 16.69 3.00
C ASN A 59 9.58 17.23 1.58
N ALA A 60 10.60 17.83 0.95
CA ALA A 60 10.53 18.28 -0.43
C ALA A 60 10.34 17.10 -1.39
N ASP A 61 11.09 16.00 -1.19
CA ASP A 61 10.92 14.79 -2.00
C ASP A 61 9.49 14.22 -1.87
N LYS A 62 8.96 14.13 -0.65
CA LYS A 62 7.58 13.65 -0.42
C LYS A 62 6.55 14.53 -1.12
N GLN A 63 6.72 15.85 -1.07
CA GLN A 63 5.83 16.79 -1.75
C GLN A 63 5.89 16.61 -3.27
N THR A 64 7.09 16.47 -3.84
CA THR A 64 7.26 16.19 -5.28
C THR A 64 6.58 14.88 -5.67
N ILE A 65 6.77 13.81 -4.90
CA ILE A 65 6.13 12.51 -5.14
C ILE A 65 4.60 12.62 -5.13
N VAL A 66 4.02 13.31 -4.15
CA VAL A 66 2.57 13.53 -4.08
C VAL A 66 2.07 14.30 -5.30
N THR A 67 2.76 15.37 -5.69
CA THR A 67 2.37 16.19 -6.84
C THR A 67 2.44 15.41 -8.16
N GLU A 68 3.52 14.67 -8.40
CA GLU A 68 3.68 13.87 -9.63
C GLU A 68 2.67 12.71 -9.70
N LEU A 69 2.49 11.97 -8.60
CA LEU A 69 1.53 10.84 -8.57
C LEU A 69 0.07 11.31 -8.70
N ALA A 70 -0.27 12.50 -8.21
CA ALA A 70 -1.61 13.06 -8.36
C ALA A 70 -2.00 13.28 -9.83
N GLN A 71 -1.04 13.51 -10.73
CA GLN A 71 -1.29 13.61 -12.18
C GLN A 71 -1.82 12.29 -12.78
N HIS A 72 -1.57 11.16 -12.09
CA HIS A 72 -2.02 9.82 -12.44
C HIS A 72 -3.11 9.29 -11.52
N ASN A 73 -3.80 10.19 -10.79
CA ASN A 73 -4.81 9.85 -9.78
C ASN A 73 -4.30 8.85 -8.72
N CYS A 74 -3.00 8.89 -8.44
CA CYS A 74 -2.36 8.03 -7.45
C CYS A 74 -2.07 8.81 -6.16
N ASN A 75 -2.35 8.20 -5.01
CA ASN A 75 -2.12 8.79 -3.70
C ASN A 75 -1.20 7.88 -2.87
N PRO A 76 0.02 8.36 -2.52
CA PRO A 76 1.02 7.51 -1.88
C PRO A 76 0.76 7.33 -0.38
N VAL A 77 0.91 6.08 0.08
CA VAL A 77 1.09 5.74 1.50
C VAL A 77 2.59 5.57 1.75
N PHE A 78 3.18 6.50 2.50
CA PHE A 78 4.61 6.48 2.82
C PHE A 78 4.91 5.51 3.96
N LEU A 79 5.81 4.55 3.71
CA LEU A 79 6.23 3.55 4.69
C LEU A 79 7.72 3.75 5.00
N THR A 80 8.11 3.66 6.27
CA THR A 80 9.52 3.60 6.70
C THR A 80 10.17 2.26 6.30
N GLN A 81 11.50 2.22 6.22
CA GLN A 81 12.23 0.98 5.95
C GLN A 81 11.84 -0.13 6.94
N ARG A 82 11.71 0.21 8.23
CA ARG A 82 11.28 -0.75 9.26
C ARG A 82 9.88 -1.31 9.00
N GLN A 83 8.93 -0.50 8.54
CA GLN A 83 7.59 -0.99 8.18
C GLN A 83 7.66 -1.88 6.95
N ILE A 84 8.46 -1.53 5.95
CA ILE A 84 8.65 -2.38 4.76
C ILE A 84 9.20 -3.75 5.18
N ASP A 85 10.19 -3.79 6.07
CA ASP A 85 10.77 -5.03 6.55
C ASP A 85 9.81 -5.86 7.39
N ASP A 86 9.03 -5.25 8.27
CA ASP A 86 8.19 -5.98 9.22
C ASP A 86 6.80 -6.34 8.67
N PHE A 87 6.19 -5.45 7.91
CA PHE A 87 4.87 -5.66 7.32
C PHE A 87 4.95 -6.37 5.96
N TYR A 88 5.77 -5.89 5.03
CA TYR A 88 5.79 -6.41 3.67
C TYR A 88 6.68 -7.65 3.58
N ASN A 89 7.96 -7.55 3.95
CA ASN A 89 8.88 -8.69 3.90
C ASN A 89 8.56 -9.72 5.00
N GLY A 90 8.31 -9.24 6.23
CA GLY A 90 7.99 -10.06 7.39
C GLY A 90 6.60 -10.69 7.29
N TYR A 91 5.54 -9.98 7.70
CA TYR A 91 4.23 -10.61 7.81
C TYR A 91 3.64 -11.04 6.45
N SER A 92 3.62 -10.14 5.47
CA SER A 92 2.97 -10.42 4.19
C SER A 92 3.67 -11.53 3.41
N ASN A 93 4.99 -11.41 3.19
CA ASN A 93 5.72 -12.35 2.32
C ASN A 93 6.30 -13.57 3.04
N THR A 94 6.57 -13.49 4.35
CA THR A 94 7.11 -14.65 5.11
C THR A 94 6.00 -15.46 5.80
N VAL A 95 4.85 -14.85 6.11
CA VAL A 95 3.74 -15.55 6.79
C VAL A 95 2.55 -15.80 5.85
N LEU A 96 1.92 -14.75 5.33
CA LEU A 96 0.68 -14.88 4.56
C LEU A 96 0.90 -15.54 3.20
N TRP A 97 1.92 -15.11 2.46
CA TRP A 97 2.18 -15.66 1.13
C TRP A 97 2.43 -17.18 1.14
N PRO A 98 3.34 -17.75 1.95
CA PRO A 98 3.52 -19.20 2.00
C PRO A 98 2.25 -19.93 2.48
N LEU A 99 1.51 -19.35 3.43
CA LEU A 99 0.25 -19.92 3.91
C LEU A 99 -0.78 -20.03 2.79
N PHE A 100 -0.98 -18.97 2.01
CA PHE A 100 -1.95 -18.94 0.91
C PHE A 100 -1.53 -19.79 -0.30
N HIS A 101 -0.26 -20.20 -0.37
CA HIS A 101 0.27 -21.02 -1.47
C HIS A 101 0.56 -22.47 -1.06
N ASN A 102 0.07 -22.94 0.09
CA ASN A 102 0.32 -24.29 0.62
C ASN A 102 1.82 -24.62 0.80
N LEU A 103 2.63 -23.59 1.07
CA LEU A 103 4.07 -23.69 1.34
C LEU A 103 4.42 -23.45 2.81
N ALA A 104 3.41 -23.37 3.69
CA ALA A 104 3.62 -23.15 5.12
C ALA A 104 4.40 -24.34 5.73
N ARG A 105 5.68 -24.13 5.98
CA ARG A 105 6.50 -24.97 6.87
C ARG A 105 6.41 -24.42 8.28
N GLN A 106 6.69 -25.25 9.29
CA GLN A 106 6.84 -24.78 10.66
C GLN A 106 8.01 -23.78 10.72
N ASN A 107 7.70 -22.50 10.65
CA ASN A 107 8.71 -21.46 10.75
C ASN A 107 9.07 -21.28 12.24
N ASP A 108 10.29 -21.61 12.62
CA ASP A 108 10.84 -21.49 13.98
C ASP A 108 11.05 -20.04 14.47
N VAL A 109 10.39 -19.05 13.86
CA VAL A 109 10.64 -17.62 14.11
C VAL A 109 9.57 -17.02 15.05
N LYS A 110 9.15 -17.77 16.07
CA LYS A 110 8.09 -17.38 17.03
C LYS A 110 8.27 -15.96 17.59
N THR A 111 9.51 -15.53 17.81
CA THR A 111 9.82 -14.21 18.39
C THR A 111 9.53 -13.05 17.43
N ALA A 112 9.70 -13.22 16.11
CA ALA A 112 9.46 -12.14 15.14
C ALA A 112 7.97 -11.97 14.81
N HIS A 113 7.17 -13.04 14.93
CA HIS A 113 5.74 -13.03 14.58
C HIS A 113 4.94 -11.93 15.27
N LYS A 114 5.15 -11.71 16.58
CA LYS A 114 4.41 -10.67 17.31
C LYS A 114 4.73 -9.27 16.76
N ARG A 115 6.00 -8.99 16.50
CA ARG A 115 6.46 -7.71 15.95
C ARG A 115 5.94 -7.48 14.53
N TRP A 116 6.05 -8.49 13.67
CA TRP A 116 5.51 -8.46 12.30
C TRP A 116 4.00 -8.26 12.28
N TRP A 117 3.27 -8.93 13.17
CA TRP A 117 1.83 -8.74 13.30
C TRP A 117 1.47 -7.31 13.71
N GLN A 118 2.18 -6.72 14.67
CA GLN A 118 1.93 -5.32 15.05
C GLN A 118 2.25 -4.35 13.91
N ALA A 119 3.34 -4.58 13.16
CA ALA A 119 3.63 -3.79 11.96
C ALA A 119 2.53 -3.96 10.89
N TYR A 120 2.02 -5.17 10.70
CA TYR A 120 0.95 -5.45 9.75
C TYR A 120 -0.34 -4.71 10.08
N ARG A 121 -0.77 -4.75 11.36
CA ARG A 121 -1.89 -3.95 11.87
C ARG A 121 -1.65 -2.45 11.68
N GLY A 122 -0.48 -1.96 12.07
CA GLY A 122 -0.13 -0.54 11.99
C GLY A 122 -0.09 0.01 10.55
N VAL A 123 0.41 -0.77 9.59
CA VAL A 123 0.37 -0.38 8.18
C VAL A 123 -1.04 -0.44 7.62
N ASN A 124 -1.83 -1.47 7.93
CA ASN A 124 -3.23 -1.53 7.51
C ASN A 124 -4.05 -0.33 8.04
N GLN A 125 -3.77 0.13 9.27
CA GLN A 125 -4.34 1.36 9.83
C GLN A 125 -3.98 2.60 8.99
N GLN A 126 -2.71 2.78 8.62
CA GLN A 126 -2.28 3.91 7.76
C GLN A 126 -2.95 3.88 6.38
N PHE A 127 -3.13 2.70 5.80
CA PHE A 127 -3.88 2.55 4.56
C PHE A 127 -5.36 2.92 4.73
N ALA A 128 -6.00 2.47 5.80
CA ALA A 128 -7.39 2.83 6.09
C ALA A 128 -7.57 4.35 6.28
N GLU A 129 -6.65 5.00 6.99
CA GLU A 129 -6.64 6.47 7.16
C GLU A 129 -6.47 7.21 5.82
N ALA A 130 -5.55 6.74 4.96
CA ALA A 130 -5.36 7.31 3.63
C ALA A 130 -6.64 7.19 2.78
N VAL A 131 -7.34 6.06 2.86
CA VAL A 131 -8.61 5.84 2.17
C VAL A 131 -9.70 6.76 2.70
N ILE A 132 -9.86 6.87 4.03
CA ILE A 132 -10.85 7.75 4.65
C ILE A 132 -10.65 9.19 4.18
N ASN A 133 -9.41 9.68 4.16
CA ASN A 133 -9.07 11.04 3.73
C ASN A 133 -9.38 11.34 2.25
N GLN A 134 -9.49 10.31 1.41
CA GLN A 134 -9.82 10.44 -0.02
C GLN A 134 -11.28 10.09 -0.34
N SER A 135 -11.99 9.48 0.61
CA SER A 135 -13.36 9.02 0.44
C SER A 135 -14.38 10.15 0.59
N GLN A 136 -15.47 10.03 -0.15
CA GLN A 136 -16.64 10.90 -0.08
C GLN A 136 -17.90 10.05 0.13
N THR A 137 -19.02 10.71 0.42
CA THR A 137 -20.30 10.00 0.52
C THR A 137 -20.61 9.28 -0.79
N GLY A 138 -20.76 7.96 -0.71
CA GLY A 138 -21.04 7.10 -1.85
C GLY A 138 -19.80 6.51 -2.53
N SER A 139 -18.56 6.88 -2.19
CA SER A 139 -17.36 6.28 -2.78
C SER A 139 -17.35 4.76 -2.63
N ARG A 140 -16.94 4.05 -3.69
CA ARG A 140 -16.77 2.60 -3.68
C ARG A 140 -15.31 2.27 -3.42
N ILE A 141 -15.02 1.60 -2.31
CA ILE A 141 -13.65 1.24 -1.94
C ILE A 141 -13.41 -0.22 -2.35
N TRP A 142 -12.38 -0.45 -3.16
CA TRP A 142 -11.98 -1.77 -3.63
C TRP A 142 -10.58 -2.08 -3.12
N VAL A 143 -10.51 -2.88 -2.06
CA VAL A 143 -9.25 -3.31 -1.43
C VAL A 143 -8.74 -4.57 -2.10
N HIS A 144 -7.45 -4.61 -2.40
CA HIS A 144 -6.81 -5.71 -3.09
C HIS A 144 -5.73 -6.38 -2.25
N ASP A 145 -5.77 -7.71 -2.32
CA ASP A 145 -4.67 -8.62 -2.02
C ASP A 145 -4.33 -8.78 -0.52
N TYR A 146 -3.52 -9.81 -0.22
CA TYR A 146 -3.29 -10.31 1.15
C TYR A 146 -2.54 -9.35 2.07
N GLN A 147 -1.94 -8.28 1.55
CA GLN A 147 -1.24 -7.31 2.40
C GLN A 147 -2.23 -6.42 3.16
N LEU A 148 -3.47 -6.27 2.68
CA LEU A 148 -4.43 -5.29 3.18
C LEU A 148 -5.72 -5.91 3.76
N LEU A 149 -5.63 -7.13 4.30
CA LEU A 149 -6.81 -7.90 4.75
C LEU A 149 -7.59 -7.24 5.89
N LEU A 150 -6.97 -6.34 6.67
CA LEU A 150 -7.62 -5.68 7.80
C LEU A 150 -8.27 -4.34 7.41
N VAL A 151 -7.90 -3.76 6.26
CA VAL A 151 -8.44 -2.47 5.80
C VAL A 151 -9.98 -2.48 5.72
N PRO A 152 -10.68 -3.51 5.21
CA PRO A 152 -12.14 -3.48 5.15
C PRO A 152 -12.84 -3.35 6.50
N GLU A 153 -12.31 -3.98 7.55
CA GLU A 153 -12.85 -3.86 8.91
C GLU A 153 -12.56 -2.46 9.48
N LEU A 154 -11.32 -2.01 9.36
CA LEU A 154 -10.88 -0.68 9.78
C LEU A 154 -11.73 0.45 9.18
N LEU A 155 -12.12 0.33 7.91
CA LEU A 155 -12.98 1.31 7.24
C LEU A 155 -14.41 1.32 7.77
N ARG A 156 -14.90 0.21 8.35
CA ARG A 156 -16.25 0.11 8.91
C ARG A 156 -16.33 0.55 10.35
N THR A 157 -15.29 0.27 11.15
CA THR A 157 -15.31 0.45 12.60
C THR A 157 -14.44 1.61 13.08
N GLY A 158 -13.46 2.03 12.27
CA GLY A 158 -12.43 2.99 12.65
C GLY A 158 -11.34 2.43 13.58
N ARG A 159 -11.38 1.15 13.94
CA ARG A 159 -10.42 0.51 14.86
C ARG A 159 -10.32 -1.01 14.66
N LEU A 160 -9.20 -1.60 15.07
CA LEU A 160 -9.06 -3.04 15.21
C LEU A 160 -9.40 -3.42 16.66
N ASP A 161 -10.44 -4.22 16.83
CA ASP A 161 -10.89 -4.72 18.13
C ASP A 161 -9.88 -5.70 18.77
#